data_AF-A0A7H8UYS9-F1
#
_entry.id   AF-A0A7H8UYS9-F1
#
_cell.length_a   1.000
_cell.length_b   1.000
_cell.length_c   1.000
_cell.angle_alpha   90.00
_cell.angle_beta   90.00
_cell.angle_gamma   90.00
#
_symmetry.space_group_name_H-M   'P 1'
#
loop_
_entity.id
_entity.type
_entity.pdbx_description
1 polymer ?
#
loop_
_entity_poly.entity_id
_entity_poly.type
_entity_poly.pdbx_seq_one_letter_code
_entity_poly.pdbx_strand_id
1 'polypeptide(L)' 'MEDRFPDVDWYCDYCGAYLNSQTGFCDSKYIWKCEECGRKSSISSDNILDD' A
#
# COMPACT_ATOMS: atom_id res chain seq x y z
N MET A 1 16.28 3.16 -4.74
CA MET A 1 14.85 3.46 -4.91
C MET A 1 14.42 3.96 -3.57
N GLU A 2 14.08 5.23 -3.47
CA GLU A 2 13.63 5.83 -2.21
C GLU A 2 12.14 5.53 -2.10
N ASP A 3 11.74 4.86 -1.03
CA ASP A 3 10.34 4.70 -0.68
C ASP A 3 9.72 6.10 -0.55
N ARG A 4 8.57 6.32 -1.19
CA ARG A 4 7.88 7.61 -1.19
C ARG A 4 7.37 7.98 0.21
N PHE A 5 7.03 6.97 0.99
CA PHE A 5 6.49 7.04 2.34
C PHE A 5 7.30 6.09 3.24
N PRO A 6 8.50 6.52 3.70
CA PRO A 6 9.29 5.71 4.62
C PRO A 6 8.50 5.47 5.91
N ASP A 7 8.63 4.26 6.47
CA ASP A 7 7.98 3.83 7.72
C ASP A 7 6.44 3.80 7.69
N VAL A 8 5.82 3.71 6.51
CA VAL A 8 4.37 3.55 6.37
C VAL A 8 3.98 2.12 6.00
N ASP A 9 3.12 1.53 6.83
CA ASP A 9 2.52 0.24 6.60
C ASP A 9 1.22 0.36 5.79
N TRP A 10 1.22 -0.23 4.60
CA TRP A 10 0.08 -0.26 3.70
C TRP A 10 -0.69 -1.56 3.85
N TYR A 11 -2.00 -1.42 3.97
CA TYR A 11 -2.95 -2.53 4.05
C TYR A 11 -3.97 -2.42 2.94
N CYS A 12 -4.48 -3.56 2.48
CA CYS A 12 -5.52 -3.56 1.48
C CYS A 12 -6.82 -2.98 2.07
N ASP A 13 -7.32 -1.90 1.48
CA ASP A 13 -8.60 -1.26 1.83
C ASP A 13 -9.81 -2.20 1.83
N TYR A 14 -9.71 -3.38 1.19
CA TYR A 14 -10.81 -4.33 1.08
C TYR A 14 -10.70 -5.54 2.02
N CYS A 15 -9.54 -6.21 2.03
CA CYS A 15 -9.35 -7.44 2.81
C CYS A 15 -8.43 -7.27 4.02
N GLY A 16 -7.79 -6.12 4.19
CA GLY A 16 -6.82 -5.87 5.26
C GLY A 16 -5.49 -6.61 5.09
N ALA A 17 -5.23 -7.22 3.93
CA ALA A 17 -3.95 -7.88 3.67
C ALA A 17 -2.78 -6.87 3.69
N TYR A 18 -1.66 -7.26 4.28
CA TYR A 18 -0.45 -6.45 4.31
C TYR A 18 0.14 -6.34 2.90
N LEU A 19 0.30 -5.11 2.40
CA LEU A 19 0.73 -4.85 1.03
C LEU A 19 2.26 -4.77 0.92
N ASN A 20 2.95 -4.24 1.94
CA ASN A 20 4.40 -4.03 1.92
C ASN A 20 5.19 -5.35 1.75
N SER A 21 4.62 -6.49 2.16
CA SER A 21 5.23 -7.81 1.97
C SER A 21 4.93 -8.45 0.60
N GLN A 22 4.11 -7.82 -0.25
CA GLN A 22 3.74 -8.37 -1.56
C GLN A 22 4.86 -8.16 -2.59
N THR A 23 4.96 -9.09 -3.54
CA THR A 23 6.10 -9.13 -4.45
C THR A 23 6.06 -7.95 -5.42
N GLY A 24 7.09 -7.10 -5.37
CA GLY A 24 7.18 -5.92 -6.22
C GLY A 24 6.28 -4.76 -5.80
N PHE A 25 5.78 -4.78 -4.54
CA PHE A 25 5.13 -3.63 -3.93
C PHE A 25 6.02 -2.40 -4.04
N CYS A 26 5.40 -1.27 -4.37
CA CYS A 26 6.09 0.00 -4.54
C CYS A 26 5.09 1.10 -4.20
N ASP A 27 5.34 1.74 -3.06
CA ASP A 27 4.55 2.83 -2.51
C ASP A 27 4.60 4.12 -3.36
N SER A 28 5.58 4.20 -4.26
CA SER A 28 5.65 5.26 -5.28
C SER A 28 4.54 5.13 -6.33
N LYS A 29 3.88 3.96 -6.44
CA LYS A 29 2.69 3.78 -7.27
C LYS A 29 1.47 4.23 -6.49
N TYR A 30 0.68 5.16 -7.06
CA TYR A 30 -0.57 5.65 -6.47
C TYR A 30 -1.63 4.57 -6.17
N ILE A 31 -1.52 3.41 -6.82
CA ILE A 31 -2.47 2.31 -6.69
C ILE A 31 -1.68 1.00 -6.68
N TRP A 32 -2.03 0.12 -5.75
CA TRP A 32 -1.51 -1.25 -5.71
C TRP A 32 -2.64 -2.26 -5.89
N LYS A 33 -2.42 -3.30 -6.71
CA LYS A 33 -3.37 -4.41 -6.82
C LYS A 33 -2.96 -5.48 -5.81
N CYS A 34 -3.79 -5.68 -4.79
CA CYS A 34 -3.59 -6.71 -3.79
C CYS A 34 -3.47 -8.09 -4.45
N GLU A 35 -2.40 -8.82 -4.13
CA GLU A 35 -2.20 -10.20 -4.61
C GLU A 35 -3.21 -11.18 -4.00
N GLU A 36 -3.63 -10.94 -2.76
CA GLU A 36 -4.57 -11.82 -2.04
C GLU A 36 -5.99 -11.75 -2.60
N CYS A 37 -6.57 -10.55 -2.72
CA CYS A 37 -7.98 -10.39 -3.13
C CYS A 37 -8.16 -9.87 -4.57
N GLY A 38 -7.09 -9.47 -5.24
CA GLY A 38 -7.12 -8.92 -6.61
C GLY A 38 -7.70 -7.50 -6.73
N ARG A 39 -8.10 -6.86 -5.63
CA ARG A 39 -8.64 -5.50 -5.60
C ARG A 39 -7.53 -4.47 -5.59
N LYS A 40 -7.86 -3.26 -6.05
CA LYS A 40 -6.96 -2.11 -6.07
C LYS A 40 -7.10 -1.34 -4.76
N SER A 41 -5.97 -1.06 -4.12
CA SER A 41 -5.85 -0.20 -2.95
C SER A 41 -5.12 1.08 -3.28
N SER A 42 -5.53 2.16 -2.63
CA SER A 42 -5.02 3.50 -2.87
C SER A 42 -3.80 3.77 -2.01
N ILE A 43 -2.69 4.14 -2.64
CA ILE A 43 -1.45 4.50 -1.96
C ILE A 43 -1.26 6.01 -2.10
N SER A 44 -1.73 6.79 -1.12
CA SER A 44 -1.62 8.25 -1.10
C SER A 44 -1.40 8.74 0.33
N SER A 45 -0.74 9.89 0.48
CA SER A 45 -0.59 10.56 1.76
C SER A 45 -1.92 10.82 2.46
N ASP A 46 -3.01 11.00 1.71
CA ASP A 46 -4.37 11.17 2.26
C ASP A 46 -4.86 9.94 3.04
N ASN A 47 -4.27 8.76 2.81
CA ASN A 47 -4.61 7.51 3.49
C ASN A 47 -3.67 7.21 4.67
N ILE A 48 -2.68 8.08 4.93
CA ILE A 48 -1.77 7.96 6.08
C ILE A 48 -2.47 8.58 7.27
N LEU A 49 -2.67 7.79 8.33
CA LEU A 49 -3.21 8.26 9.59
C LEU A 49 -2.03 8.63 10.52
N ASP A 50 -1.87 9.92 10.78
CA ASP A 50 -0.91 10.48 11.76
C ASP A 50 -1.74 10.95 12.97
N ASP A 51 -1.45 10.45 14.18
CA ASP A 51 -2.09 10.83 15.46
C ASP A 51 -1.21 11.80 16.25
#